data_AF-A0A933LQT7-F1
#
_entry.id   AF-A0A933LQT7-F1
#
_cell.length_a   1.000
_cell.length_b   1.000
_cell.length_c   1.000
_cell.angle_alpha   90.00
_cell.angle_beta   90.00
_cell.angle_gamma   90.00
#
_symmetry.space_group_name_H-M   'P 1'
#
loop_
_entity.id
_entity.type
_entity.pdbx_description
1 polymer ?
#
loop_
_entity_poly.entity_id
_entity_poly.type
_entity_poly.pdbx_seq_one_letter_code
_entity_poly.pdbx_strand_id
1 'polypeptide(L)'
;MTYVNHITQGAGWNEVNEIGGIFPDFTFRLKDKRFLPGPEVINWRTTFTLPDKAGRLHVIIRNGRSRDNNLPIIIMELTVRGMGTDKSIEGMQGWFDMAREWIVHGSTDLTSEQIQKEIWGKK
;
A
#
# COMPACT_ATOMS: atom_id res chain seq x y z
N MET A 1 4.63 -13.03 4.71
CA MET A 1 3.26 -12.65 5.14
C MET A 1 2.75 -11.56 4.22
N THR A 2 1.47 -11.57 3.84
CA THR A 2 0.90 -10.62 2.86
C THR A 2 -0.44 -10.06 3.34
N TYR A 3 -0.60 -8.75 3.23
CA TYR A 3 -1.87 -8.05 3.43
C TYR A 3 -2.28 -7.43 2.10
N VAL A 4 -3.57 -7.51 1.78
CA VAL A 4 -4.14 -6.96 0.55
C VAL A 4 -5.26 -6.02 0.93
N ASN A 5 -5.13 -4.76 0.54
CA ASN A 5 -6.14 -3.73 0.75
C ASN A 5 -6.79 -3.38 -0.59
N HIS A 6 -8.12 -3.39 -0.62
CA HIS A 6 -8.92 -2.93 -1.76
C HIS A 6 -9.56 -1.60 -1.41
N ILE A 7 -9.33 -0.60 -2.26
CA ILE A 7 -9.87 0.75 -2.09
C ILE A 7 -10.78 1.02 -3.29
N THR A 8 -12.09 1.00 -3.05
CA THR A 8 -13.09 1.20 -4.11
C THR A 8 -13.11 2.64 -4.59
N GLN A 9 -13.43 2.85 -5.86
CA GLN A 9 -13.72 4.18 -6.39
C GLN A 9 -14.81 4.87 -5.55
N GLY A 10 -14.68 6.17 -5.35
CA GLY A 10 -15.50 6.98 -4.45
C GLY A 10 -14.97 7.06 -3.02
N ALA A 11 -14.01 6.20 -2.63
CA ALA A 11 -13.38 6.23 -1.30
C ALA A 11 -12.09 7.06 -1.34
N GLY A 12 -12.22 8.38 -1.47
CA GLY A 12 -11.10 9.33 -1.53
C GLY A 12 -10.44 9.48 -2.90
N TRP A 13 -10.98 8.82 -3.94
CA TRP A 13 -10.56 8.99 -5.33
C TRP A 13 -11.70 8.66 -6.30
N ASN A 14 -11.76 9.36 -7.43
CA ASN A 14 -12.62 9.05 -8.57
C ASN A 14 -11.80 8.80 -9.83
N GLU A 15 -10.68 9.51 -9.97
CA GLU A 15 -9.76 9.39 -11.09
C GLU A 15 -8.33 9.05 -10.60
N VAL A 16 -7.51 8.45 -11.47
CA VAL A 16 -6.15 8.03 -11.07
C VAL A 16 -5.20 9.22 -10.83
N ASN A 17 -5.50 10.39 -11.41
CA ASN A 17 -4.79 11.65 -11.11
C ASN A 17 -4.97 12.11 -9.63
N GLU A 18 -6.02 11.67 -8.95
CA GLU A 18 -6.34 11.98 -7.55
C GLU A 18 -5.71 11.00 -6.56
N ILE A 19 -4.93 10.01 -7.04
CA ILE A 19 -4.37 8.95 -6.19
C ILE A 19 -3.52 9.48 -5.01
N GLY A 20 -3.00 10.71 -5.11
CA GLY A 20 -2.32 11.42 -4.03
C GLY A 20 -3.20 11.63 -2.78
N GLY A 21 -4.53 11.67 -2.93
CA GLY A 21 -5.47 11.70 -1.81
C GLY A 21 -5.48 10.40 -0.99
N ILE A 22 -5.11 9.29 -1.63
CA ILE A 22 -4.97 7.99 -0.94
C ILE A 22 -3.54 7.78 -0.47
N PHE A 23 -2.58 8.03 -1.35
CA PHE A 23 -1.16 7.79 -1.15
C PHE A 23 -0.41 9.11 -1.35
N PRO A 24 -0.17 9.90 -0.29
CA PRO A 24 0.35 11.27 -0.38
C PRO A 24 1.66 11.44 -1.16
N ASP A 25 2.49 10.40 -1.19
CA ASP A 25 3.75 10.38 -1.94
C ASP A 25 3.56 10.45 -3.47
N PHE A 26 2.37 10.13 -3.98
CA PHE A 26 2.04 10.17 -5.40
C PHE A 26 1.39 11.50 -5.79
N THR A 27 2.22 12.50 -6.07
CA THR A 27 1.73 13.80 -6.53
C THR A 27 1.91 13.96 -8.04
N PHE A 28 0.79 13.98 -8.79
CA PHE A 28 0.81 14.41 -10.18
C PHE A 28 0.82 15.94 -10.27
N ARG A 29 1.67 16.48 -11.15
CA ARG A 29 1.59 17.90 -11.52
C ARG A 29 0.36 18.07 -12.41
N LEU A 30 -0.70 18.71 -11.93
CA LEU A 30 -1.95 18.91 -12.67
C LEU A 30 -2.09 20.31 -13.28
N LYS A 31 -1.01 21.09 -13.37
CA LYS A 31 -1.06 22.46 -13.93
C LYS A 31 -1.60 22.47 -15.36
N ASP A 32 -2.47 23.43 -15.64
CA ASP A 32 -2.96 23.75 -16.97
C ASP A 32 -1.76 23.96 -17.91
N LYS A 33 -1.78 23.28 -19.07
CA LYS A 33 -0.72 23.21 -20.11
C LYS A 33 0.31 22.09 -20.00
N ARG A 34 0.03 20.98 -19.31
CA ARG A 34 0.83 19.76 -19.52
C ARG A 34 0.50 19.11 -20.86
N PHE A 35 1.52 18.58 -21.53
CA PHE A 35 1.37 17.84 -22.77
C PHE A 35 0.61 16.52 -22.57
N LEU A 36 0.90 15.80 -21.48
CA LEU A 36 0.21 14.54 -21.17
C LEU A 36 -1.08 14.80 -20.39
N PRO A 37 -2.17 14.08 -20.71
CA PRO A 37 -3.38 14.06 -19.88
C PRO A 37 -3.11 13.37 -18.55
N GLY A 38 -4.14 13.28 -17.70
CA GLY A 38 -4.10 12.45 -16.50
C GLY A 38 -3.81 10.98 -16.84
N PRO A 39 -3.12 10.25 -15.96
CA PRO A 39 -2.91 8.82 -16.15
C PRO A 39 -4.24 8.06 -16.08
N GLU A 40 -4.38 7.00 -16.87
CA GLU A 40 -5.52 6.07 -16.78
C GLU A 40 -5.24 4.89 -15.84
N VAL A 41 -3.96 4.53 -15.66
CA VAL A 41 -3.52 3.35 -14.90
C VAL A 41 -2.23 3.68 -14.15
N ILE A 42 -2.05 3.07 -12.98
CA ILE A 42 -0.82 3.06 -12.20
C ILE A 42 -0.41 1.60 -11.87
N ASN A 43 0.90 1.36 -11.87
CA ASN A 43 1.50 0.17 -11.30
C ASN A 43 2.82 0.59 -10.65
N TRP A 44 2.82 0.66 -9.32
CA TRP A 44 3.97 1.02 -8.53
C TRP A 44 4.44 -0.17 -7.72
N ARG A 45 5.75 -0.41 -7.74
CA ARG A 45 6.39 -1.47 -6.96
C ARG A 45 7.62 -0.91 -6.28
N THR A 46 7.71 -1.09 -4.97
CA THR A 46 8.87 -0.71 -4.19
C THR A 46 9.21 -1.74 -3.12
N THR A 47 10.37 -1.61 -2.49
CA THR A 47 10.79 -2.45 -1.37
C THR A 47 11.51 -1.64 -0.30
N PHE A 48 11.23 -1.93 0.96
CA PHE A 48 11.91 -1.38 2.12
C PHE A 48 12.65 -2.48 2.87
N THR A 49 13.86 -2.20 3.32
CA THR A 49 14.66 -3.16 4.11
C THR A 49 14.20 -3.16 5.56
N LEU A 50 13.95 -4.35 6.11
CA LEU A 50 13.73 -4.53 7.55
C LEU A 50 15.07 -4.37 8.30
N PRO A 51 15.04 -4.10 9.62
CA PRO A 51 16.22 -3.97 10.45
C PRO A 51 16.98 -5.29 10.48
N ASP A 52 18.27 -5.23 10.81
CA ASP A 52 19.14 -6.39 11.01
C ASP A 52 19.16 -7.38 9.83
N LYS A 53 18.82 -6.91 8.62
CA LYS A 53 18.68 -7.71 7.40
C LYS A 53 17.65 -8.85 7.54
N ALA A 54 16.66 -8.69 8.43
CA ALA A 54 15.63 -9.69 8.70
C ALA A 54 14.63 -9.91 7.53
N GLY A 55 14.74 -9.10 6.47
CA GLY A 55 13.93 -9.24 5.27
C GLY A 55 13.67 -7.93 4.55
N ARG A 56 12.61 -7.93 3.76
CA ARG A 56 12.10 -6.76 3.03
C ARG A 56 10.59 -6.72 3.06
N LEU A 57 10.05 -5.50 3.22
CA LEU A 57 8.66 -5.19 2.93
C LEU A 57 8.56 -4.85 1.45
N HIS A 58 7.85 -5.66 0.68
CA HIS A 58 7.53 -5.41 -0.71
C HIS A 58 6.15 -4.77 -0.79
N VAL A 59 6.03 -3.66 -1.51
CA VAL A 59 4.76 -2.97 -1.72
C VAL A 59 4.43 -2.92 -3.20
N ILE A 60 3.18 -3.22 -3.54
CA ILE A 60 2.63 -3.08 -4.89
C ILE A 60 1.33 -2.27 -4.81
N ILE A 61 1.21 -1.23 -5.62
CA ILE A 61 -0.03 -0.45 -5.80
C ILE A 61 -0.42 -0.54 -7.27
N ARG A 62 -1.64 -1.00 -7.56
CA ARG A 62 -2.13 -1.17 -8.94
C ARG A 62 -3.64 -1.01 -9.05
N ASN A 63 -4.13 -0.68 -10.23
CA ASN A 63 -5.57 -0.74 -10.52
C ASN A 63 -6.06 -2.19 -10.65
N GLY A 64 -7.34 -2.38 -10.36
CA GLY A 64 -8.07 -3.62 -10.59
C GLY A 64 -9.56 -3.38 -10.76
N ARG A 65 -10.33 -4.47 -10.83
CA ARG A 65 -11.79 -4.45 -10.79
C ARG A 65 -12.27 -5.38 -9.68
N SER A 66 -13.24 -4.91 -8.91
CA SER A 66 -13.93 -5.74 -7.92
C SER A 66 -14.67 -6.88 -8.62
N ARG A 67 -14.58 -8.09 -8.07
CA ARG A 67 -15.32 -9.24 -8.62
C ARG A 67 -16.81 -9.17 -8.31
N ASP A 68 -17.19 -8.49 -7.23
CA ASP A 68 -18.57 -8.52 -6.71
C ASP A 68 -19.48 -7.56 -7.46
N ASN A 69 -18.96 -6.38 -7.83
CA ASN A 69 -19.74 -5.31 -8.47
C ASN A 69 -19.07 -4.70 -9.70
N ASN A 70 -17.93 -5.24 -10.15
CA ASN A 70 -17.16 -4.78 -11.31
C ASN A 70 -16.68 -3.32 -11.24
N LEU A 71 -16.75 -2.68 -10.07
CA LEU A 71 -16.29 -1.31 -9.87
C LEU A 71 -14.76 -1.24 -9.93
N PRO A 72 -14.20 -0.12 -10.43
CA PRO A 72 -12.77 0.15 -10.33
C PRO A 72 -12.30 0.14 -8.87
N ILE A 73 -11.17 -0.50 -8.63
CA ILE A 73 -10.51 -0.54 -7.33
C ILE A 73 -9.02 -0.22 -7.48
N ILE A 74 -8.43 0.34 -6.43
CA ILE A 74 -6.99 0.33 -6.24
C ILE A 74 -6.65 -0.78 -5.26
N ILE A 75 -5.66 -1.60 -5.62
CA ILE A 75 -5.16 -2.72 -4.84
C ILE A 75 -3.79 -2.32 -4.29
N MET A 76 -3.66 -2.29 -2.97
CA MET A 76 -2.37 -2.19 -2.28
C MET A 76 -2.03 -3.53 -1.63
N GLU A 77 -0.94 -4.14 -2.08
CA GLU A 77 -0.39 -5.38 -1.53
C GLU A 77 0.89 -5.07 -0.74
N LEU A 78 0.91 -5.47 0.54
CA LEU A 78 2.09 -5.38 1.40
C LEU A 78 2.56 -6.79 1.74
N THR A 79 3.76 -7.16 1.31
CA THR A 79 4.32 -8.50 1.54
C THR A 79 5.67 -8.40 2.22
N VAL A 80 5.78 -8.86 3.47
CA VAL A 80 7.08 -9.06 4.11
C VAL A 80 7.63 -10.44 3.76
N ARG A 81 8.88 -10.45 3.27
CA ARG A 81 9.66 -11.65 2.93
C ARG A 81 11.01 -11.60 3.62
N GLY A 82 11.46 -12.75 4.13
CA GLY A 82 12.72 -12.87 4.83
C GLY A 82 12.64 -13.93 5.91
N MET A 83 13.68 -13.98 6.72
CA MET A 83 13.75 -14.78 7.94
C MET A 83 14.77 -14.10 8.84
N GLY A 84 14.51 -14.07 10.14
CA GLY A 84 15.48 -13.58 11.12
C GLY A 84 16.76 -14.41 11.12
N THR A 85 17.79 -13.92 11.81
CA THR A 85 19.03 -14.67 12.02
C THR A 85 18.83 -15.84 12.98
N ASP A 86 17.93 -15.70 13.96
CA ASP A 86 17.52 -16.77 14.85
C ASP A 86 16.46 -17.66 14.18
N LYS A 87 16.76 -18.97 14.14
CA LYS A 87 15.91 -20.01 13.53
C LYS A 87 15.21 -20.88 14.56
N SER A 88 15.31 -20.54 15.85
CA SER A 88 14.49 -21.14 16.91
C SER A 88 12.99 -20.89 16.66
N ILE A 89 12.13 -21.60 17.40
CA ILE A 89 10.69 -21.38 17.32
C ILE A 89 10.36 -19.96 17.79
N GLU A 90 11.02 -19.50 18.85
CA GLU A 90 10.89 -18.16 19.43
C GLU A 90 11.35 -17.09 18.43
N GLY A 91 12.50 -17.29 17.77
CA GLY A 91 13.01 -16.40 16.73
C GLY A 91 12.07 -16.31 15.52
N MET A 92 11.45 -17.43 15.14
CA MET A 92 10.45 -17.46 14.08
C MET A 92 9.18 -16.69 14.46
N GLN A 93 8.69 -16.86 15.70
CA GLN A 93 7.55 -16.10 16.22
C GLN A 93 7.84 -14.59 16.24
N GLY A 94 9.00 -14.20 16.79
CA GLY A 94 9.43 -12.80 16.81
C GLY A 94 9.56 -12.20 15.40
N TRP A 95 10.01 -13.00 14.42
CA TRP A 95 10.02 -12.56 13.02
C TRP A 95 8.62 -12.31 12.46
N PHE A 96 7.63 -13.15 12.78
CA PHE A 96 6.24 -12.93 12.36
C PHE A 96 5.63 -11.68 13.00
N ASP A 97 5.96 -11.39 14.27
CA ASP A 97 5.50 -10.19 14.94
C ASP A 97 6.10 -8.93 14.32
N MET A 98 7.41 -8.90 14.08
CA MET A 98 8.07 -7.83 13.33
C MET A 98 7.46 -7.67 11.93
N ALA A 99 7.23 -8.77 11.20
CA ALA A 99 6.64 -8.71 9.88
C ALA A 99 5.23 -8.10 9.91
N ARG A 100 4.44 -8.35 10.96
CA ARG A 100 3.10 -7.78 11.13
C ARG A 100 3.19 -6.29 11.41
N GLU A 101 4.04 -5.91 12.35
CA GLU A 101 4.30 -4.51 12.71
C GLU A 101 4.71 -3.70 11.48
N TRP A 102 5.65 -4.21 10.67
CA TRP A 102 6.10 -3.55 9.44
C TRP A 102 5.01 -3.39 8.40
N ILE A 103 4.10 -4.37 8.26
CA ILE A 103 2.97 -4.22 7.35
C ILE A 103 2.00 -3.14 7.86
N VAL A 104 1.70 -3.12 9.16
CA VAL A 104 0.76 -2.15 9.75
C VAL A 104 1.33 -0.72 9.69
N HIS A 105 2.59 -0.55 10.09
CA HIS A 105 3.28 0.73 10.02
C HIS A 105 3.50 1.17 8.58
N GLY A 106 3.94 0.28 7.69
CA GLY A 106 4.11 0.60 6.27
C GLY A 106 2.79 0.98 5.58
N SER A 107 1.68 0.31 5.93
CA SER A 107 0.35 0.69 5.42
C SER A 107 -0.09 2.06 5.92
N THR A 108 0.21 2.39 7.19
CA THR A 108 -0.10 3.70 7.79
C THR A 108 0.77 4.81 7.19
N ASP A 109 2.06 4.54 6.96
CA ASP A 109 3.02 5.50 6.43
C ASP A 109 2.70 5.87 4.98
N LEU A 110 2.32 4.88 4.16
CA LEU A 110 2.06 5.09 2.74
C LEU A 110 0.68 5.67 2.44
N THR A 111 -0.25 5.71 3.40
CA THR A 111 -1.64 6.15 3.16
C THR A 111 -2.00 7.40 3.92
N SER A 112 -2.92 8.19 3.37
CA SER A 112 -3.40 9.42 4.02
C SER A 112 -4.20 9.14 5.30
N GLU A 113 -4.16 10.07 6.24
CA GLU A 113 -4.98 9.96 7.46
C GLU A 113 -6.47 9.83 7.17
N GLN A 114 -6.94 10.49 6.10
CA GLN A 114 -8.34 10.42 5.70
C GLN A 114 -8.75 8.97 5.41
N ILE A 115 -7.97 8.26 4.59
CA ILE A 115 -8.23 6.85 4.27
C ILE A 115 -8.16 5.96 5.51
N GLN A 116 -7.18 6.21 6.38
CA GLN A 116 -7.03 5.45 7.62
C GLN A 116 -8.26 5.58 8.53
N LYS A 117 -8.85 6.78 8.61
CA LYS A 117 -10.03 7.06 9.44
C LYS A 117 -11.32 6.59 8.78
N GLU A 118 -11.54 6.95 7.52
CA GLU A 118 -12.82 6.76 6.81
C GLU A 118 -13.02 5.32 6.34
N ILE A 119 -11.96 4.64 5.90
CA ILE A 119 -12.07 3.27 5.36
C ILE A 119 -11.72 2.23 6.42
N TRP A 120 -10.69 2.48 7.24
CA TRP A 120 -10.17 1.49 8.17
C TRP A 120 -10.54 1.75 9.64
N GLY A 121 -11.23 2.85 9.94
CA GLY A 121 -11.77 3.13 11.28
C GLY A 121 -10.70 3.37 12.35
N LYS A 122 -9.49 3.79 11.95
CA LYS A 122 -8.46 4.20 12.90
C LYS A 122 -8.97 5.43 13.66
N LYS A 123 -9.09 5.30 14.98
CA LYS A 123 -9.54 6.38 15.88
C LYS A 123 -8.41 7.35 16.21
#